data_AF-A0AAD7PL52-F1
#
_entry.id   AF-A0AAD7PL52-F1
#
_cell.length_a   1.000
_cell.length_b   1.000
_cell.length_c   1.000
_cell.angle_alpha   90.00
_cell.angle_beta   90.00
_cell.angle_gamma   90.00
#
_symmetry.space_group_name_H-M   'P 1'
#
loop_
_entity.id
_entity.type
_entity.pdbx_description
1 polymer ?
#
loop_
_entity_poly.entity_id
_entity_poly.type
_entity_poly.pdbx_seq_one_letter_code
_entity_poly.pdbx_strand_id
1 'polypeptide(L)'
;MTKDNSRLQITVAVSYSGKYDAVQACTSIAQKVKDDHIQLKDINDNLIEQELETNCTEFPYPDLLIRTSGELRVSNFLLWQLAYTELFFVQELWPDFGKAEFVEALTSFQQRQRRYGGRDS
;
A
#
# COMPACT_ATOMS: atom_id res chain seq x y z
N MET A 1 -16.76 17.64 3.51
CA MET A 1 -17.92 17.00 4.16
C MET A 1 -17.68 15.52 4.52
N THR A 2 -16.51 14.92 4.26
CA THR A 2 -16.24 13.49 4.55
C THR A 2 -15.25 13.22 5.70
N LYS A 3 -14.66 14.27 6.29
CA LYS A 3 -13.58 14.17 7.29
C LYS A 3 -13.97 13.37 8.54
N ASP A 4 -15.23 13.47 8.96
CA ASP A 4 -15.71 12.84 10.21
C ASP A 4 -16.42 11.50 9.97
N ASN A 5 -16.36 10.95 8.74
CA ASN A 5 -16.96 9.65 8.42
C ASN A 5 -16.06 8.51 8.91
N SER A 6 -16.64 7.58 9.69
CA SER A 6 -15.90 6.43 10.24
C SER A 6 -16.21 5.08 9.57
N ARG A 7 -17.21 5.02 8.69
CA ARG A 7 -17.66 3.74 8.09
C ARG A 7 -16.79 3.24 6.94
N LEU A 8 -16.22 4.15 6.17
CA LEU A 8 -15.44 3.85 4.99
C LEU A 8 -14.47 4.99 4.72
N GLN A 9 -13.18 4.65 4.64
CA GLN A 9 -12.15 5.54 4.13
C GLN A 9 -11.83 5.16 2.69
N ILE A 10 -11.84 6.15 1.80
CA ILE A 10 -11.41 5.99 0.41
C ILE A 10 -10.23 6.91 0.20
N THR A 11 -9.08 6.34 -0.17
CA THR A 11 -7.89 7.09 -0.56
C THR A 11 -7.78 7.07 -2.08
N VAL A 12 -7.70 8.25 -2.68
CA VAL A 12 -7.51 8.41 -4.13
C VAL A 12 -6.08 8.87 -4.39
N ALA A 13 -5.28 8.00 -4.98
CA ALA A 13 -3.89 8.29 -5.34
C ALA A 13 -3.83 8.93 -6.74
N VAL A 14 -3.55 10.23 -6.81
CA VAL A 14 -3.44 10.99 -8.07
C VAL A 14 -2.02 11.48 -8.22
N SER A 15 -1.41 11.24 -9.39
CA SER A 15 0.02 11.54 -9.64
C SER A 15 0.97 10.86 -8.63
N TYR A 16 0.51 9.79 -7.99
CA TYR A 16 1.28 9.02 -7.02
C TYR A 16 2.33 8.13 -7.69
N SER A 17 3.48 7.96 -7.01
CA SER A 17 4.58 7.09 -7.43
C SER A 17 5.29 6.55 -6.20
N GLY A 18 5.33 5.22 -6.03
CA GLY A 18 5.95 4.59 -4.86
C GLY A 18 7.44 4.88 -4.73
N LYS A 19 8.17 5.01 -5.85
CA LYS A 19 9.56 5.48 -5.84
C LYS A 19 9.69 6.92 -5.38
N TYR A 20 8.78 7.80 -5.81
CA TYR A 20 8.82 9.21 -5.41
C TYR A 20 8.53 9.34 -3.92
N ASP A 21 7.49 8.64 -3.45
CA ASP A 21 7.08 8.54 -2.05
C ASP A 21 8.26 8.14 -1.15
N ALA A 22 8.95 7.04 -1.49
CA ALA A 22 10.14 6.59 -0.74
C ALA A 22 11.29 7.62 -0.76
N VAL A 23 11.53 8.29 -1.89
CA VAL A 23 12.56 9.34 -1.98
C VAL A 23 12.20 10.54 -1.10
N GLN A 24 10.93 10.97 -1.09
CA GLN A 24 10.47 12.07 -0.23
C GLN A 24 10.56 11.71 1.25
N ALA A 25 10.15 10.50 1.63
CA ALA A 25 10.28 10.00 3.00
C ALA A 25 11.74 10.04 3.47
N CYS A 26 12.66 9.44 2.71
CA CYS A 26 14.09 9.48 3.02
C CYS A 26 14.65 10.90 3.09
N THR A 27 14.21 11.80 2.20
CA THR A 27 14.64 13.21 2.20
C THR A 27 14.15 13.94 3.44
N SER A 28 12.89 13.71 3.87
CA SER A 28 12.32 14.26 5.10
C SER A 28 13.10 13.79 6.33
N ILE A 29 13.37 12.48 6.44
CA ILE A 29 14.16 11.91 7.54
C ILE A 29 15.56 12.54 7.59
N ALA A 30 16.24 12.60 6.44
CA ALA A 30 17.58 13.17 6.35
C ALA A 30 17.60 14.65 6.81
N GLN A 31 16.56 15.42 6.47
CA GLN A 31 16.42 16.79 6.92
C GLN A 31 16.18 16.87 8.43
N LYS A 32 15.34 16.00 9.01
CA LYS A 32 15.11 15.92 10.46
C LYS A 32 16.37 15.55 11.25
N VAL A 33 17.21 14.67 10.71
CA VAL A 33 18.53 14.36 11.30
C VAL A 33 19.45 15.57 11.24
N LYS A 34 19.51 16.24 10.08
CA LYS A 34 20.35 17.44 9.88
C LYS A 34 19.96 18.59 10.81
N ASP A 35 18.68 18.71 11.12
CA ASP A 35 18.12 19.74 12.01
C ASP A 35 18.12 19.31 13.49
N ASP A 36 18.80 18.21 13.84
CA ASP A 36 18.92 17.65 15.20
C ASP A 36 17.57 17.29 15.87
N HIS A 37 16.50 17.12 15.09
CA HIS A 37 15.18 16.70 15.62
C HIS A 37 15.14 15.21 15.99
N ILE A 38 15.95 14.38 15.31
CA ILE A 38 16.09 12.95 15.55
C ILE A 38 17.56 12.53 15.37
N GLN A 39 17.95 11.39 15.93
CA GLN A 39 19.26 10.78 15.70
C GLN A 39 19.17 9.62 14.69
N LEU A 40 20.29 9.29 14.06
CA LEU A 40 20.35 8.17 13.10
C LEU A 40 19.85 6.83 13.67
N LYS A 41 20.07 6.60 14.97
CA LYS A 41 19.61 5.38 15.67
C LYS A 41 18.09 5.30 15.86
N ASP A 42 17.40 6.43 15.71
CA ASP A 42 15.95 6.52 15.85
C ASP A 42 15.24 6.12 14.55
N ILE A 43 15.99 6.00 13.44
CA ILE A 43 15.46 5.57 12.14
C ILE A 43 15.16 4.07 12.17
N ASN A 44 13.89 3.75 11.93
CA ASN A 44 13.35 2.40 11.84
C ASN A 44 12.15 2.39 10.88
N ASP A 45 11.57 1.21 10.64
CA ASP A 45 10.45 1.03 9.71
C ASP A 45 9.25 1.94 10.07
N ASN A 46 8.90 2.05 11.36
CA ASN A 46 7.80 2.92 11.80
C ASN A 46 8.05 4.40 11.46
N LEU A 47 9.29 4.88 11.58
CA LEU A 47 9.62 6.25 11.20
C LEU A 47 9.48 6.43 9.70
N ILE A 48 9.96 5.48 8.89
CA ILE A 48 9.81 5.55 7.42
C ILE A 48 8.32 5.59 7.06
N GLU A 49 7.50 4.75 7.67
CA GLU A 49 6.04 4.72 7.46
C GLU A 49 5.38 6.07 7.76
N GLN A 50 5.81 6.75 8.82
CA GLN A 50 5.29 8.07 9.20
C GLN A 50 5.66 9.17 8.19
N GLU A 51 6.73 8.99 7.41
CA GLU A 51 7.16 9.96 6.41
C GLU A 51 6.65 9.67 4.99
N LEU A 52 6.04 8.50 4.75
CA LEU A 52 5.39 8.18 3.47
C LEU A 52 4.06 8.91 3.34
N GLU A 53 3.64 9.23 2.11
CA GLU A 53 2.35 9.87 1.80
C GLU A 53 1.14 9.05 2.29
N THR A 54 1.31 7.74 2.48
CA THR A 54 0.27 6.85 3.03
C THR A 54 0.02 7.02 4.52
N ASN A 55 0.80 7.85 5.23
CA ASN A 55 0.53 8.20 6.63
C ASN A 55 -0.84 8.86 6.86
N CYS A 56 -1.56 9.22 5.80
CA CYS A 56 -2.91 9.77 5.82
C CYS A 56 -4.01 8.74 6.15
N THR A 57 -3.67 7.46 6.27
CA THR A 57 -4.60 6.38 6.63
C THR A 57 -4.04 5.54 7.77
N GLU A 58 -4.92 5.04 8.64
CA GLU A 58 -4.56 4.08 9.70
C GLU A 58 -4.23 2.69 9.13
N PHE A 59 -4.63 2.42 7.88
CA PHE A 59 -4.37 1.17 7.17
C PHE A 59 -3.56 1.43 5.88
N PRO A 60 -2.25 1.75 6.00
CA PRO A 60 -1.41 2.06 4.84
C PRO A 60 -1.06 0.82 4.03
N TYR A 61 -1.06 -0.36 4.64
CA TYR A 61 -0.72 -1.65 4.05
C TYR A 61 -1.96 -2.35 3.50
N PRO A 62 -2.14 -2.44 2.17
CA PRO A 62 -3.29 -3.13 1.61
C PRO A 62 -3.21 -4.63 1.88
N ASP A 63 -4.31 -5.25 2.27
CA ASP A 63 -4.37 -6.71 2.38
C ASP A 63 -4.38 -7.39 1.01
N LEU A 64 -5.05 -6.76 0.05
CA LEU A 64 -5.29 -7.24 -1.30
C LEU A 64 -5.08 -6.10 -2.31
N LEU A 65 -4.23 -6.32 -3.30
CA LEU A 65 -4.12 -5.48 -4.49
C LEU A 65 -4.86 -6.17 -5.65
N ILE A 66 -5.90 -5.51 -6.16
CA ILE A 66 -6.62 -5.94 -7.36
C ILE A 66 -6.10 -5.12 -8.55
N ARG A 67 -5.68 -5.79 -9.63
CA ARG A 67 -5.27 -5.15 -10.87
C ARG A 67 -5.98 -5.78 -12.08
N THR A 68 -6.68 -4.93 -12.82
CA THR A 68 -7.42 -5.26 -14.04
C THR A 68 -6.53 -5.28 -15.29
N SER A 69 -7.12 -5.61 -16.43
CA SER A 69 -6.55 -5.59 -17.79
C SER A 69 -5.41 -6.57 -18.04
N GLY A 70 -5.27 -7.62 -17.22
CA GLY A 70 -4.35 -8.74 -17.44
C GLY A 70 -2.87 -8.44 -17.16
N GLU A 71 -2.54 -7.25 -16.68
CA GLU A 71 -1.16 -6.81 -16.54
C GLU A 71 -0.52 -7.28 -15.23
N LEU A 72 0.45 -8.20 -15.33
CA LEU A 72 1.14 -8.80 -14.18
C LEU A 72 2.31 -7.95 -13.67
N ARG A 73 2.01 -6.74 -13.20
CA ARG A 73 3.00 -5.82 -12.61
C ARG A 73 2.33 -4.91 -11.58
N VAL A 74 3.11 -4.30 -10.69
CA VAL A 74 2.61 -3.27 -9.77
C VAL A 74 2.71 -1.85 -10.36
N SER A 75 3.55 -1.66 -11.39
CA SER A 75 3.74 -0.37 -12.07
C SER A 75 4.03 0.81 -11.13
N ASN A 76 4.96 0.63 -10.18
CA ASN A 76 5.39 1.71 -9.27
C ASN A 76 4.27 2.22 -8.35
N PHE A 77 3.28 1.38 -8.04
CA PHE A 77 2.23 1.66 -7.07
C PHE A 77 2.58 1.02 -5.72
N LEU A 78 2.41 1.78 -4.63
CA LEU A 78 2.54 1.36 -3.23
C LEU A 78 3.74 0.44 -2.91
N LEU A 79 4.94 0.76 -3.42
CA LEU A 79 6.07 -0.17 -3.40
C LEU A 79 6.49 -0.62 -2.00
N TRP A 80 6.47 0.28 -1.01
CA TRP A 80 6.77 -0.04 0.38
C TRP A 80 5.63 -0.86 1.00
N GLN A 81 4.40 -0.42 0.76
CA GLN A 81 3.20 -0.94 1.40
C GLN A 81 2.78 -2.31 0.85
N LEU A 82 3.23 -2.69 -0.36
CA LEU A 82 2.89 -3.97 -0.98
C LEU A 82 3.75 -5.16 -0.51
N ALA A 83 4.68 -4.96 0.44
CA ALA A 83 5.66 -5.98 0.84
C ALA A 83 5.05 -7.34 1.22
N TYR A 84 3.85 -7.34 1.82
CA TYR A 84 3.12 -8.55 2.24
C TYR A 84 1.69 -8.61 1.69
N THR A 85 1.38 -7.78 0.69
CA THR A 85 0.04 -7.70 0.10
C THR A 85 -0.20 -8.88 -0.83
N GLU A 86 -1.41 -9.46 -0.77
CA GLU A 86 -1.83 -10.46 -1.75
C GLU A 86 -2.14 -9.79 -3.08
N LEU A 87 -1.62 -10.33 -4.17
CA LEU A 87 -1.82 -9.78 -5.51
C LEU A 87 -2.86 -10.61 -6.28
N PHE A 88 -3.89 -9.94 -6.77
CA PHE A 88 -4.93 -10.51 -7.62
C PHE A 88 -4.96 -9.76 -8.95
N PHE A 89 -4.63 -10.47 -10.02
CA PHE A 89 -4.62 -9.94 -11.38
C PHE A 89 -5.74 -10.58 -12.18
N VAL A 90 -6.51 -9.77 -12.89
CA VAL A 90 -7.71 -10.19 -13.60
C VAL A 90 -7.70 -9.62 -15.02
N GLN A 91 -8.27 -10.33 -15.99
CA GLN A 91 -8.16 -9.97 -17.43
C GLN A 91 -9.14 -8.87 -17.82
N GLU A 92 -10.25 -8.77 -17.10
CA GLU A 92 -11.35 -7.83 -17.27
C GLU A 92 -10.80 -6.39 -17.28
N LEU A 93 -11.30 -5.58 -18.21
CA LEU A 93 -10.92 -4.17 -18.30
C LEU A 93 -11.60 -3.39 -17.16
N TRP A 94 -10.98 -2.29 -16.71
CA TRP A 94 -11.53 -1.47 -15.63
C TRP A 94 -13.00 -1.04 -15.83
N PRO A 95 -13.44 -0.60 -17.04
CA PRO A 95 -14.84 -0.25 -17.28
C PRO A 95 -15.82 -1.42 -17.09
N ASP A 96 -15.34 -2.66 -17.24
CA ASP A 96 -16.13 -3.89 -17.15
C ASP A 96 -16.01 -4.56 -15.76
N PHE A 97 -15.11 -4.07 -14.91
CA PHE A 97 -14.91 -4.62 -13.56
C PHE A 97 -16.01 -4.13 -12.60
N GLY A 98 -16.86 -5.05 -12.16
CA GLY A 98 -18.02 -4.76 -11.33
C GLY A 98 -18.02 -5.50 -9.99
N LYS A 99 -19.23 -5.64 -9.44
CA LYS A 99 -19.44 -6.27 -8.12
C LYS A 99 -19.10 -7.76 -8.12
N ALA A 100 -19.38 -8.47 -9.21
CA ALA A 100 -19.15 -9.92 -9.27
C ALA A 100 -17.65 -10.24 -9.24
N GLU A 101 -16.87 -9.51 -10.03
CA GLU A 101 -15.42 -9.64 -10.13
C GLU A 101 -14.75 -9.21 -8.82
N PHE A 102 -15.28 -8.17 -8.16
CA PHE A 102 -14.81 -7.77 -6.83
C PHE A 102 -15.06 -8.88 -5.78
N VAL A 103 -16.23 -9.52 -5.78
CA VAL A 103 -16.53 -10.64 -4.87
C VAL A 103 -15.62 -11.85 -5.16
N GLU A 104 -15.31 -12.11 -6.43
CA GLU A 104 -14.35 -13.16 -6.82
C GLU A 104 -12.95 -12.87 -6.26
N ALA A 105 -12.46 -11.64 -6.41
CA ALA A 105 -11.17 -11.24 -5.86
C ALA A 105 -11.09 -11.42 -4.33
N LEU A 106 -12.17 -11.07 -3.62
CA LEU A 106 -12.27 -11.29 -2.17
C LEU A 106 -12.32 -12.78 -1.80
N THR A 107 -13.05 -13.57 -2.58
CA THR A 107 -13.13 -15.03 -2.36
C THR A 107 -11.77 -15.69 -2.57
N SER A 108 -11.04 -15.28 -3.61
CA SER A 108 -9.66 -15.73 -3.84
C SER A 108 -8.74 -15.35 -2.69
N PHE A 109 -8.85 -14.12 -2.19
CA PHE A 109 -8.07 -13.66 -1.04
C PHE A 109 -8.33 -14.50 0.22
N GLN A 110 -9.60 -14.80 0.53
CA GLN A 110 -9.99 -15.59 1.70
C GLN A 110 -9.47 -17.04 1.68
N GLN A 111 -9.21 -17.60 0.49
CA GLN A 111 -8.69 -18.95 0.35
C GLN A 111 -7.17 -19.06 0.56
N ARG A 112 -6.45 -17.92 0.60
CA ARG A 112 -5.00 -17.94 0.75
C ARG A 112 -4.60 -18.14 2.20
N GLN A 113 -3.68 -19.08 2.43
CA GLN A 113 -2.99 -19.21 3.70
C GLN A 113 -1.80 -18.26 3.73
N ARG A 114 -1.90 -17.20 4.53
CA ARG A 114 -0.77 -16.28 4.75
C ARG A 114 0.30 -16.98 5.58
N ARG A 115 1.41 -17.31 4.93
CA ARG A 115 2.52 -18.01 5.58
C ARG A 115 3.50 -17.08 6.30
N TYR A 116 3.49 -15.76 6.05
CA TYR A 116 4.41 -14.77 6.66
C TYR A 116 5.89 -15.24 6.77
N GLY A 117 6.39 -15.97 5.77
CA GLY A 117 7.75 -16.52 5.78
C GLY A 117 7.95 -17.80 6.61
N GLY A 118 6.90 -18.31 7.26
CA GLY A 118 6.86 -19.63 7.88
C GLY A 118 6.93 -20.74 6.83
N ARG A 119 7.87 -21.66 7.02
CA ARG A 119 7.88 -22.94 6.30
C ARG A 119 7.00 -23.89 7.09
N ASP A 120 5.82 -24.20 6.56
CA ASP A 120 5.05 -25.35 7.03
C ASP A 120 5.94 -26.59 6.88
N SER A 121 6.32 -27.20 8.01
CA SER A 121 7.10 -28.43 8.10
C SER A 121 6.16 -29.61 8.33
#